data_AF-A0AAX3E551-F1
#
_entry.id   AF-A0AAX3E551-F1
#
_cell.length_a   1.000
_cell.length_b   1.000
_cell.length_c   1.000
_cell.angle_alpha   90.00
_cell.angle_beta   90.00
_cell.angle_gamma   90.00
#
_symmetry.space_group_name_H-M   'P 1'
#
loop_
_entity.id
_entity.type
_entity.pdbx_description
1 polymer ?
#
loop_
_entity_poly.entity_id
_entity_poly.type
_entity_poly.pdbx_seq_one_letter_code
_entity_poly.pdbx_strand_id
1 'polypeptide(L)'
;MLAASRTATEATAAARTNSAPAMTAMTYKGYTATVEYDPDAGIFHGEVADTRDVITFQGKSVAEAKQVLAESIEDYLAFREELRK
;
A
#
# COMPACT_ATOMS: atom_id res chain seq x y z
N MET A 1 -3.80 -52.21 11.61
CA MET A 1 -3.84 -50.88 12.26
C MET A 1 -3.03 -49.94 11.39
N LEU A 2 -3.71 -49.03 10.69
CA LEU A 2 -3.14 -48.21 9.63
C LEU A 2 -2.55 -46.93 10.24
N ALA A 3 -1.21 -46.87 10.32
CA ALA A 3 -0.48 -45.64 10.60
C ALA A 3 -0.09 -44.95 9.27
N ALA A 4 0.14 -43.65 9.36
CA ALA A 4 0.55 -42.70 8.32
C ALA A 4 -0.59 -42.02 7.55
N SER A 5 -1.25 -41.08 8.23
CA SER A 5 -1.86 -39.92 7.59
C SER A 5 -0.76 -39.12 6.88
N ARG A 6 -0.58 -39.42 5.60
CA ARG A 6 0.06 -38.53 4.64
C ARG A 6 -1.02 -37.56 4.16
N THR A 7 -0.81 -36.27 4.37
CA THR A 7 -0.99 -35.23 3.35
C THR A 7 -0.44 -33.92 3.92
N ALA A 8 0.84 -33.67 3.64
CA ALA A 8 1.37 -32.32 3.60
C ALA A 8 0.81 -31.65 2.34
N THR A 9 -0.22 -30.84 2.53
CA THR A 9 -0.81 -29.92 1.56
C THR A 9 -1.19 -28.73 2.44
N GLU A 10 -0.72 -27.50 2.25
CA GLU A 10 -0.57 -26.75 1.02
C GLU A 10 0.62 -25.79 1.10
N ALA A 11 1.25 -25.64 -0.07
CA ALA A 11 2.25 -24.63 -0.34
C ALA A 11 1.58 -23.25 -0.43
N THR A 12 1.84 -22.36 0.52
CA THR A 12 1.62 -20.91 0.30
C THR A 12 2.92 -20.33 -0.26
N ALA A 13 3.08 -20.51 -1.57
CA ALA A 13 3.96 -19.68 -2.36
C ALA A 13 3.32 -18.28 -2.46
N ALA A 14 3.88 -17.30 -1.74
CA ALA A 14 3.62 -15.89 -2.02
C ALA A 14 4.94 -15.12 -2.05
N ALA A 15 5.28 -14.69 -3.26
CA ALA A 15 6.19 -13.60 -3.60
C ALA A 15 7.69 -13.81 -3.28
N ARG A 16 8.39 -14.43 -4.24
CA ARG A 16 9.70 -13.92 -4.65
C ARG A 16 9.51 -12.46 -5.09
N THR A 17 9.73 -11.48 -4.21
CA THR A 17 9.76 -10.08 -4.67
C THR A 17 11.08 -9.86 -5.40
N ASN A 18 10.95 -9.91 -6.72
CA ASN A 18 12.00 -9.72 -7.69
C ASN A 18 12.61 -8.31 -7.53
N SER A 19 13.91 -8.18 -7.80
CA SER A 19 14.64 -6.91 -7.85
C SER A 19 14.04 -6.03 -8.98
N ALA A 20 13.15 -5.13 -8.59
CA ALA A 20 12.69 -3.97 -9.36
C ALA A 20 13.25 -2.72 -8.65
N PRO A 21 13.41 -1.57 -9.33
CA PRO A 21 13.76 -0.30 -8.65
C PRO A 21 12.77 -0.08 -7.50
N ALA A 22 13.17 0.65 -6.46
CA ALA A 22 12.50 0.79 -5.16
C ALA A 22 11.14 1.54 -5.20
N MET A 23 10.27 1.16 -6.14
CA MET A 23 8.90 1.59 -6.36
C MET A 23 7.97 0.57 -5.70
N THR A 24 7.54 0.85 -4.48
CA THR A 24 6.61 0.01 -3.74
C THR A 24 5.18 0.46 -4.05
N ALA A 25 4.41 -0.37 -4.75
CA ALA A 25 2.99 -0.13 -4.92
C ALA A 25 2.22 -0.56 -3.66
N MET A 26 1.32 0.31 -3.19
CA MET A 26 0.46 0.12 -2.02
C MET A 26 -0.99 0.31 -2.44
N THR A 27 -1.91 -0.40 -1.80
CA THR A 27 -3.35 -0.26 -2.08
C THR A 27 -4.14 -0.06 -0.80
N TYR A 28 -5.08 0.88 -0.80
CA TYR A 28 -5.95 1.16 0.34
C TYR A 28 -7.37 1.48 -0.13
N LYS A 29 -8.39 0.76 0.38
CA LYS A 29 -9.82 0.92 -0.02
C LYS A 29 -10.07 0.92 -1.54
N GLY A 30 -9.23 0.23 -2.31
CA GLY A 30 -9.31 0.19 -3.78
C GLY A 30 -8.46 1.25 -4.50
N TYR A 31 -7.97 2.26 -3.77
CA TYR A 31 -7.03 3.23 -4.30
C TYR A 31 -5.63 2.63 -4.37
N THR A 32 -4.92 2.91 -5.45
CA THR A 32 -3.53 2.49 -5.65
C THR A 32 -2.61 3.69 -5.48
N ALA A 33 -1.56 3.50 -4.68
CA ALA A 33 -0.51 4.45 -4.43
C ALA A 33 0.86 3.87 -4.81
N THR A 34 1.72 4.68 -5.39
CA THR A 34 3.11 4.33 -5.68
C THR A 34 4.02 5.07 -4.73
N VAL A 35 4.91 4.34 -4.06
CA VAL A 35 5.87 4.90 -3.10
C VAL A 35 7.29 4.69 -3.59
N GLU A 36 8.05 5.78 -3.65
CA GLU A 36 9.47 5.81 -3.98
C GLU A 36 10.27 6.28 -2.76
N TYR A 37 11.43 5.67 -2.53
CA TYR A 37 12.34 6.12 -1.49
C TYR A 37 13.35 7.11 -2.07
N ASP A 38 13.39 8.32 -1.52
CA ASP A 38 14.37 9.35 -1.83
C ASP A 38 15.55 9.21 -0.84
N PRO A 39 16.73 8.76 -1.30
CA PRO A 39 17.89 8.58 -0.43
C PRO A 39 18.57 9.90 -0.05
N ASP A 40 18.41 10.96 -0.85
CA ASP A 40 19.00 12.28 -0.60
C ASP A 40 18.24 13.01 0.53
N ALA A 41 16.91 12.90 0.51
CA ALA A 41 16.03 13.44 1.55
C ALA A 41 15.81 12.46 2.71
N GLY A 42 16.07 11.17 2.53
CA GLY A 42 15.87 10.13 3.54
C GLY A 42 14.40 9.88 3.85
N ILE A 43 13.50 10.08 2.88
CA ILE A 43 12.05 9.98 3.04
C ILE A 43 11.43 9.09 1.97
N PHE A 44 10.27 8.54 2.27
CA PHE A 44 9.40 7.87 1.31
C PHE A 44 8.41 8.88 0.76
N HIS A 45 8.46 9.09 -0.55
CA HIS A 45 7.48 9.89 -1.29
C HIS A 45 6.45 8.96 -1.90
N GLY A 46 5.17 9.18 -1.60
CA GLY A 46 4.05 8.42 -2.15
C GLY A 46 3.09 9.27 -2.95
N GLU A 47 2.55 8.73 -4.04
CA GLU A 47 1.53 9.37 -4.87
C GLU A 47 0.36 8.43 -5.13
N VAL A 48 -0.86 8.94 -5.01
CA VAL A 48 -2.11 8.24 -5.35
C VAL A 48 -2.62 8.77 -6.69
N ALA A 49 -2.64 7.91 -7.71
CA ALA A 49 -3.11 8.25 -9.04
C ALA A 49 -4.62 8.00 -9.26
N ASP A 50 -5.26 7.25 -8.36
CA ASP A 50 -6.65 6.77 -8.51
C ASP A 50 -7.71 7.75 -7.96
N THR A 51 -7.33 9.02 -7.75
CA THR A 51 -8.19 10.09 -7.22
C THR A 51 -8.35 11.24 -8.23
N ARG A 52 -9.43 12.04 -8.13
CA ARG A 52 -9.63 13.20 -9.04
C ARG A 52 -8.55 14.26 -8.90
N ASP A 53 -8.02 14.42 -7.70
CA ASP A 53 -6.89 15.27 -7.37
C ASP A 53 -5.73 14.36 -6.98
N VAL A 54 -4.54 14.64 -7.49
CA VAL A 54 -3.33 13.87 -7.14
C VAL A 54 -3.08 14.04 -5.64
N ILE A 55 -3.14 12.93 -4.90
CA ILE A 55 -2.84 12.93 -3.46
C ILE A 55 -1.40 12.47 -3.28
N THR A 56 -0.54 13.37 -2.80
CA THR A 56 0.85 13.05 -2.46
C THR A 56 1.03 12.97 -0.94
N PHE A 57 1.80 12.00 -0.46
CA PHE A 57 2.11 11.82 0.95
C PHE A 57 3.61 11.57 1.13
N GLN A 58 4.12 11.88 2.32
CA GLN A 58 5.51 11.64 2.68
C GLN A 58 5.57 10.97 4.04
N GLY A 59 6.51 10.06 4.22
CA GLY A 59 6.75 9.39 5.50
C GLY A 59 8.21 9.05 5.70
N LYS A 60 8.66 8.94 6.95
CA LYS A 60 10.02 8.49 7.26
C LYS A 60 10.14 6.97 7.25
N SER A 61 9.02 6.27 7.13
CA SER A 61 8.93 4.83 7.10
C SER A 61 7.70 4.38 6.32
N VAL A 62 7.74 3.15 5.81
CA VAL A 62 6.62 2.53 5.10
C VAL A 62 5.34 2.49 5.97
N ALA A 63 5.48 2.31 7.28
CA ALA A 63 4.35 2.31 8.21
C ALA A 63 3.68 3.69 8.29
N GLU A 64 4.46 4.76 8.44
CA GLU A 64 3.94 6.13 8.41
C GLU A 64 3.30 6.46 7.06
N ALA A 65 3.97 6.09 5.96
CA ALA A 65 3.47 6.30 4.61
C ALA A 65 2.09 5.64 4.40
N LYS A 66 1.89 4.41 4.91
CA LYS A 66 0.56 3.75 4.89
C LYS A 66 -0.48 4.50 5.73
N GLN A 67 -0.08 5.02 6.88
CA GLN A 67 -1.00 5.71 7.78
C GLN A 67 -1.45 7.04 7.15
N VAL A 68 -0.51 7.86 6.68
CA VAL A 68 -0.79 9.14 6.03
C VAL A 68 -1.61 8.93 4.74
N LEU A 69 -1.34 7.87 3.98
CA LEU A 69 -2.16 7.47 2.84
C LEU A 69 -3.61 7.17 3.24
N ALA A 70 -3.81 6.36 4.29
CA ALA A 70 -5.14 6.00 4.77
C ALA A 70 -5.90 7.25 5.25
N GLU A 71 -5.26 8.10 6.05
CA GLU A 71 -5.83 9.36 6.54
C GLU A 71 -6.21 10.29 5.37
N SER A 72 -5.34 10.43 4.38
CA SER A 72 -5.61 11.29 3.20
C SER A 72 -6.78 10.77 2.36
N ILE A 73 -6.90 9.45 2.19
CA ILE A 73 -8.03 8.85 1.48
C ILE A 73 -9.32 8.98 2.28
N GLU A 74 -9.28 8.77 3.60
CA GLU A 74 -10.46 8.95 4.44
C GLU A 74 -10.96 10.39 4.42
N ASP A 75 -10.07 11.38 4.49
CA ASP A 75 -10.40 12.79 4.38
C ASP A 75 -11.01 13.12 3.01
N TYR A 76 -10.44 12.58 1.93
CA TYR A 76 -11.01 12.71 0.57
C TYR A 76 -12.43 12.12 0.47
N LEU A 77 -12.66 10.95 1.06
CA LEU A 77 -13.98 10.31 1.07
C LEU A 77 -14.97 11.10 1.93
N ALA A 78 -14.55 11.58 3.09
CA ALA A 78 -15.38 12.40 3.97
C ALA A 78 -15.78 13.73 3.30
N PHE A 79 -14.84 14.41 2.65
CA PHE A 79 -15.09 15.63 1.87
C PHE A 79 -16.12 15.41 0.76
N ARG A 80 -16.07 14.26 0.08
CA ARG A 80 -17.04 13.90 -0.98
C ARG A 80 -18.45 13.67 -0.44
N GLU A 81 -18.60 13.10 0.75
CA GLU A 81 -19.90 12.90 1.39
C GLU A 81 -20.49 14.23 1.88
N GLU A 82 -19.66 15.15 2.37
CA GLU A 82 -20.10 16.48 2.80
C GLU A 82 -20.58 17.35 1.63
N LEU A 83 -19.89 17.32 0.49
CA LEU A 83 -20.30 18.02 -0.74
C LEU A 83 -21.63 17.55 -1.34
N ARG A 84 -22.21 16.46 -0.81
CA ARG A 84 -23.48 15.90 -1.28
C ARG A 84 -24.71 16.45 -0.56
N LYS A 85 -24.51 17.38 0.38
CA LYS A 85 -25.57 18.00 1.18
C LYS A 85 -25.90 19.40 0.68
#